data_AF-A0A0W1G7T0-F1
#
_entry.id   AF-A0A0W1G7T0-F1
#
_cell.length_a   1.000
_cell.length_b   1.000
_cell.length_c   1.000
_cell.angle_alpha   90.00
_cell.angle_beta   90.00
_cell.angle_gamma   90.00
#
_symmetry.space_group_name_H-M   'P 1'
#
loop_
_entity.id
_entity.type
_entity.pdbx_description
1 polymer ?
#
loop_
_entity_poly.entity_id
_entity_poly.type
_entity_poly.pdbx_seq_one_letter_code
_entity_poly.pdbx_strand_id
1 'polypeptide(L)'
;MALLAAGQAAAWQKNPDGTTAEEKANTAKLNADQLAKAQAETDAYNARVAANAQQEAAAQSTFLEETSAYEAEKARVAAMSAEERIQWEADVAACKAGDKTRCAHPESKPK
;
A
#
# COMPACT_ATOMS: atom_id res chain seq x y z
N MET A 1 -18.84 31.76 57.15
CA MET A 1 -17.88 30.63 57.12
C MET A 1 -18.50 29.26 57.43
N ALA A 2 -19.62 29.16 58.17
CA ALA A 2 -20.26 27.87 58.48
C ALA A 2 -20.79 27.08 57.25
N LEU A 3 -21.23 27.77 56.19
CA LEU A 3 -21.71 27.15 54.95
C LEU A 3 -20.61 26.44 54.13
N LEU A 4 -19.36 26.93 54.18
CA LEU A 4 -18.23 26.28 53.50
C LEU A 4 -17.78 25.02 54.24
N ALA A 5 -17.85 25.02 55.57
CA ALA A 5 -17.50 23.84 56.39
C ALA A 5 -18.52 22.69 56.23
N ALA A 6 -19.81 23.01 56.08
CA ALA A 6 -20.86 22.02 55.86
C ALA A 6 -20.78 21.36 54.46
N GLY A 7 -20.43 22.14 53.43
CA GLY A 7 -20.22 21.60 52.07
C GLY A 7 -19.01 20.66 51.98
N GLN A 8 -17.96 20.94 52.76
CA GLN A 8 -16.80 20.05 52.87
C GLN A 8 -17.18 18.76 53.60
N ALA A 9 -17.88 18.81 54.74
CA ALA A 9 -18.27 17.60 55.47
C ALA A 9 -19.13 16.63 54.64
N ALA A 10 -20.01 17.16 53.78
CA ALA A 10 -20.84 16.34 52.87
C ALA A 10 -20.02 15.70 51.73
N ALA A 11 -18.95 16.34 51.27
CA ALA A 11 -18.08 15.81 50.21
C ALA A 11 -17.30 14.54 50.63
N TRP A 12 -17.04 14.38 51.93
CA TRP A 12 -16.37 13.20 52.49
C TRP A 12 -17.33 12.13 53.01
N GLN A 13 -18.64 12.38 52.93
CA GLN A 13 -19.65 11.44 53.40
C GLN A 13 -19.80 10.31 52.37
N LYS A 14 -19.55 9.08 52.81
CA LYS A 14 -19.63 7.89 51.95
C LYS A 14 -21.09 7.53 51.69
N ASN A 15 -21.40 7.26 50.43
CA ASN A 15 -22.65 6.64 50.01
C ASN A 15 -22.71 5.16 50.49
N PRO A 16 -23.87 4.49 50.38
CA PRO A 16 -24.03 3.09 50.80
C PRO A 16 -23.10 2.10 50.11
N ASP A 17 -22.57 2.45 48.93
CA ASP A 17 -21.58 1.68 48.18
C ASP A 17 -20.12 1.95 48.62
N GLY A 18 -19.94 2.74 49.69
CA GLY A 18 -18.63 3.07 50.26
C GLY A 18 -17.87 4.18 49.56
N THR A 19 -18.44 4.80 48.52
CA THR A 19 -17.80 5.87 47.74
C THR A 19 -18.36 7.26 48.06
N THR A 20 -17.54 8.29 48.01
CA THR A 20 -18.00 9.68 48.14
C THR A 20 -18.59 10.19 46.82
N ALA A 21 -19.32 11.30 46.87
CA ALA A 21 -19.83 11.96 45.67
C ALA A 21 -18.69 12.41 44.73
N GLU A 22 -17.55 12.83 45.30
CA GLU A 22 -16.37 13.27 44.55
C GLU A 22 -15.66 12.10 43.87
N GLU A 23 -15.54 10.94 44.53
CA GLU A 23 -15.01 9.71 43.92
C GLU A 23 -15.88 9.24 42.73
N LYS A 24 -17.21 9.33 42.85
CA LYS A 24 -18.13 9.02 41.73
C LYS A 24 -17.97 9.98 40.56
N ALA A 25 -17.87 11.28 40.82
CA ALA A 25 -17.68 12.29 39.78
C ALA A 25 -16.34 12.08 39.06
N ASN A 26 -15.26 11.81 39.80
CA ASN A 26 -13.95 11.52 39.23
C ASN A 26 -13.95 10.23 38.39
N THR A 27 -14.64 9.18 38.85
CA THR A 27 -14.79 7.94 38.10
C THR A 27 -15.57 8.15 36.80
N ALA A 28 -16.67 8.90 36.85
CA ALA A 28 -17.46 9.22 35.66
C ALA A 28 -16.64 10.01 34.63
N LYS A 29 -15.84 10.98 35.08
CA LYS A 29 -14.92 11.74 34.22
C LYS A 29 -13.86 10.84 33.60
N LEU A 30 -13.21 9.98 34.39
CA LEU A 30 -12.21 9.04 33.89
C LEU A 30 -12.80 8.09 32.84
N ASN A 31 -14.03 7.62 33.04
CA ASN A 31 -14.70 6.74 32.08
C ASN A 31 -15.05 7.48 30.78
N ALA A 32 -15.46 8.73 30.87
CA ALA A 32 -15.70 9.56 29.68
C ALA A 32 -14.39 9.80 28.90
N ASP A 33 -13.30 10.10 29.59
CA ASP A 33 -11.98 10.29 28.96
C ASP A 33 -11.47 8.99 28.30
N GLN A 34 -11.64 7.85 28.97
CA GLN A 34 -11.28 6.53 28.42
C GLN A 34 -12.12 6.17 27.19
N LEU A 35 -13.42 6.45 27.22
CA LEU A 35 -14.30 6.21 26.08
C LEU A 35 -13.90 7.08 24.88
N ALA A 36 -13.64 8.37 25.11
CA ALA A 36 -13.20 9.29 24.07
C ALA A 36 -11.86 8.83 23.46
N LYS A 37 -10.91 8.39 24.30
CA LYS A 37 -9.64 7.84 23.83
C LYS A 37 -9.83 6.56 23.02
N ALA A 38 -10.64 5.62 23.49
CA ALA A 38 -10.90 4.37 22.78
C ALA A 38 -11.57 4.60 21.42
N GLN A 39 -12.50 5.57 21.34
CA GLN A 39 -13.12 5.99 20.08
C GLN A 39 -12.07 6.57 19.12
N ALA A 40 -11.25 7.52 19.58
CA ALA A 40 -10.20 8.11 18.76
C ALA A 40 -9.18 7.07 18.24
N GLU A 41 -8.79 6.11 19.08
CA GLU A 41 -7.89 5.02 18.68
C GLU A 41 -8.54 4.08 17.65
N THR A 42 -9.83 3.79 17.82
CA THR A 42 -10.62 2.98 16.89
C THR A 42 -10.75 3.68 15.53
N ASP A 43 -11.08 4.97 15.53
CA ASP A 43 -11.20 5.77 14.30
C ASP A 43 -9.85 5.86 13.58
N ALA A 44 -8.77 6.09 14.32
CA ALA A 44 -7.42 6.10 13.76
C ALA A 44 -7.01 4.74 13.19
N TYR A 45 -7.40 3.63 13.84
CA TYR A 45 -7.16 2.29 13.31
C TYR A 45 -7.94 2.05 12.02
N ASN A 46 -9.23 2.36 12.00
CA ASN A 46 -10.08 2.18 10.82
C ASN A 46 -9.58 3.02 9.64
N ALA A 47 -9.13 4.25 9.90
CA ALA A 47 -8.51 5.10 8.89
C ALA A 47 -7.24 4.47 8.30
N ARG A 48 -6.38 3.87 9.13
CA ARG A 48 -5.18 3.15 8.66
C ARG A 48 -5.53 1.93 7.82
N VAL A 49 -6.52 1.14 8.23
CA VAL A 49 -6.98 -0.03 7.47
C VAL A 49 -7.51 0.39 6.10
N ALA A 50 -8.35 1.43 6.05
CA ALA A 50 -8.88 1.96 4.80
C ALA A 50 -7.77 2.49 3.87
N ALA A 51 -6.80 3.21 4.42
CA ALA A 51 -5.65 3.70 3.66
C ALA A 51 -4.80 2.56 3.07
N ASN A 52 -4.53 1.51 3.86
CA ASN A 52 -3.80 0.34 3.39
C ASN A 52 -4.55 -0.40 2.27
N ALA A 53 -5.86 -0.59 2.42
CA ALA A 53 -6.67 -1.24 1.39
C ALA A 53 -6.65 -0.46 0.07
N GLN A 54 -6.65 0.88 0.11
CA GLN A 54 -6.52 1.71 -1.09
C GLN A 54 -5.13 1.60 -1.73
N GLN A 55 -4.07 1.54 -0.92
CA GLN A 55 -2.71 1.35 -1.42
C GLN A 55 -2.54 -0.02 -2.09
N GLU A 56 -3.07 -1.09 -1.50
CA GLU A 56 -3.03 -2.44 -2.07
C GLU A 56 -3.81 -2.52 -3.39
N ALA A 57 -5.00 -1.93 -3.44
CA ALA A 57 -5.80 -1.88 -4.66
C ALA A 57 -5.09 -1.11 -5.79
N ALA A 58 -4.47 0.03 -5.46
CA ALA A 58 -3.69 0.81 -6.42
C ALA A 58 -2.47 0.02 -6.92
N ALA A 59 -1.70 -0.58 -6.02
CA ALA A 59 -0.53 -1.39 -6.38
C ALA A 59 -0.90 -2.59 -7.26
N GLN A 60 -2.01 -3.27 -6.95
CA GLN A 60 -2.50 -4.37 -7.76
C GLN A 60 -2.92 -3.91 -9.16
N SER A 61 -3.59 -2.75 -9.29
CA SER A 61 -3.93 -2.18 -10.60
C SER A 61 -2.69 -1.88 -11.42
N THR A 62 -1.70 -1.19 -10.85
CA THR A 62 -0.43 -0.87 -11.52
C THR A 62 0.29 -2.14 -11.95
N PHE A 63 0.37 -3.15 -11.08
CA PHE A 63 1.02 -4.42 -11.41
C PHE A 63 0.36 -5.13 -12.60
N LEU A 64 -0.97 -5.15 -12.66
CA LEU A 64 -1.70 -5.75 -13.77
C LEU A 64 -1.48 -4.99 -15.08
N GLU A 65 -1.51 -3.65 -15.04
CA GLU A 65 -1.24 -2.80 -16.19
C GLU A 65 0.18 -3.03 -16.74
N GLU A 66 1.19 -2.96 -15.87
CA GLU A 66 2.59 -3.17 -16.24
C GLU A 66 2.83 -4.57 -16.80
N THR A 67 2.23 -5.60 -16.19
CA THR A 67 2.33 -6.99 -16.67
C THR A 67 1.73 -7.12 -18.06
N SER A 68 0.56 -6.50 -18.30
CA SER A 68 -0.09 -6.54 -19.61
C SER A 68 0.75 -5.84 -20.69
N ALA A 69 1.36 -4.71 -20.36
CA ALA A 69 2.23 -3.97 -21.27
C ALA A 69 3.52 -4.75 -21.58
N TYR A 70 4.11 -5.38 -20.57
CA TYR A 70 5.30 -6.20 -20.72
C TYR A 70 5.04 -7.42 -21.63
N GLU A 71 3.96 -8.16 -21.39
CA GLU A 71 3.62 -9.32 -22.22
C GLU A 71 3.25 -8.93 -23.65
N ALA A 72 2.59 -7.79 -23.84
CA ALA A 72 2.31 -7.26 -25.18
C ALA A 72 3.61 -6.89 -25.92
N GLU A 73 4.56 -6.22 -25.25
CA GLU A 73 5.84 -5.85 -25.85
C GLU A 73 6.69 -7.09 -26.18
N LYS A 74 6.71 -8.08 -25.28
CA LYS A 74 7.36 -9.37 -25.53
C LYS A 74 6.78 -10.07 -26.76
N ALA A 75 5.45 -10.07 -26.93
CA ALA A 75 4.81 -10.64 -28.12
C ALA A 75 5.20 -9.87 -29.41
N ARG A 76 5.26 -8.53 -29.33
CA ARG A 76 5.69 -7.66 -30.44
C ARG A 76 7.14 -7.96 -30.86
N VAL A 77 8.05 -8.05 -29.90
CA VAL A 77 9.46 -8.38 -30.13
C VAL A 77 9.61 -9.79 -30.69
N ALA A 78 8.86 -10.76 -30.16
CA ALA A 78 8.86 -12.12 -30.69
C ALA A 78 8.42 -12.17 -32.16
N ALA A 79 7.36 -11.45 -32.52
CA ALA A 79 6.89 -11.36 -33.90
C ALA A 79 7.96 -10.75 -34.83
N MET A 80 8.56 -9.62 -34.44
CA MET A 80 9.65 -9.00 -35.21
C MET A 80 10.85 -9.95 -35.38
N SER A 81 11.26 -10.62 -34.30
CA SER A 81 12.40 -11.54 -34.33
C SER A 81 12.17 -12.75 -35.23
N ALA A 82 10.91 -13.21 -35.37
CA ALA A 82 10.56 -14.30 -36.27
C ALA A 82 10.72 -13.90 -37.75
N GLU A 83 10.31 -12.68 -38.11
CA GLU A 83 10.50 -12.12 -39.46
C GLU A 83 11.98 -11.94 -39.79
N GLU A 84 12.74 -11.32 -38.87
CA GLU A 84 14.19 -11.16 -39.00
C GLU A 84 14.90 -12.51 -39.12
N ARG A 85 14.42 -13.52 -38.39
CA ARG A 85 14.96 -14.89 -38.46
C ARG A 85 14.75 -15.51 -39.84
N ILE A 86 13.56 -15.40 -40.42
CA ILE A 86 13.28 -15.92 -41.77
C ILE A 86 14.21 -15.25 -42.80
N GLN A 87 14.34 -13.93 -42.71
CA GLN A 87 15.23 -13.17 -43.59
C GLN A 87 16.70 -13.61 -43.44
N TRP A 88 17.16 -13.75 -42.20
CA TRP A 88 18.51 -14.23 -41.90
C TRP A 88 18.77 -15.64 -42.45
N GLU A 89 17.82 -16.56 -42.27
CA GLU A 89 17.94 -17.93 -42.80
C GLU A 89 18.02 -17.95 -44.34
N ALA A 90 17.24 -17.08 -45.00
CA ALA A 90 17.31 -16.90 -46.45
C ALA A 90 18.66 -16.32 -46.90
N ASP A 91 19.20 -15.33 -46.17
CA ASP A 91 20.50 -14.71 -46.46
C ASP A 91 21.66 -15.70 -46.29
N VAL A 92 21.62 -16.49 -45.22
CA VAL A 92 22.57 -17.59 -44.99
C VAL A 92 22.50 -18.62 -46.12
N ALA A 93 21.31 -19.00 -46.57
CA ALA A 93 21.14 -19.94 -47.67
C ALA A 93 21.70 -19.38 -48.99
N ALA A 94 21.39 -18.12 -49.33
CA ALA A 94 21.91 -17.46 -50.53
C ALA A 94 23.44 -17.34 -50.53
N CYS A 95 24.03 -16.95 -49.39
CA CYS A 95 25.48 -16.88 -49.22
C CYS A 95 26.15 -18.25 -49.41
N LYS A 96 25.56 -19.32 -48.85
CA LYS A 96 26.03 -20.71 -49.02
C LYS A 96 25.91 -21.19 -50.47
N ALA A 97 24.87 -20.75 -51.19
CA ALA A 97 24.69 -21.04 -52.62
C ALA A 97 25.64 -20.24 -53.54
N GLY A 98 26.42 -19.30 -53.00
CA GLY A 98 27.46 -18.58 -53.71
C GLY A 98 27.19 -17.09 -53.92
N ASP A 99 26.02 -16.58 -53.55
CA ASP A 99 25.74 -15.13 -53.58
C ASP A 99 26.45 -14.42 -52.43
N LYS A 100 27.69 -13.99 -52.71
CA LYS A 100 28.53 -13.33 -51.72
C LYS A 100 28.00 -11.96 -51.26
N THR A 101 27.07 -11.35 -51.99
CA THR A 101 26.49 -10.06 -51.59
C THR A 101 25.56 -10.19 -50.38
N ARG A 102 25.05 -11.39 -50.12
CA ARG A 102 24.12 -11.71 -49.01
C ARG A 102 24.83 -12.27 -47.77
N CYS A 103 26.16 -12.45 -47.83
CA CYS A 103 26.92 -12.90 -46.68
C CYS A 103 26.95 -11.83 -45.57
N ALA A 104 27.00 -12.27 -44.31
CA ALA A 104 27.22 -11.36 -43.19
C ALA A 104 28.53 -10.59 -43.41
N HIS A 105 28.45 -9.27 -43.37
CA HIS A 105 29.64 -8.43 -43.44
C HIS A 105 30.38 -8.51 -42.11
N PRO A 106 31.73 -8.52 -42.11
CA PRO A 106 32.48 -8.48 -40.86
C PRO A 106 32.10 -7.22 -40.09
N GLU A 107 31.83 -7.36 -38.79
CA GLU A 107 31.55 -6.21 -37.93
C GLU A 107 32.71 -5.21 -38.00
N SER A 108 32.41 -3.94 -38.24
CA SER A 108 33.41 -2.89 -38.18
C SER A 108 33.99 -2.82 -36.78
N LYS A 109 35.32 -2.89 -36.64
CA LYS A 109 35.98 -2.75 -35.33
C LYS A 109 35.52 -1.45 -34.65
N PRO A 110 35.17 -1.49 -33.35
CA PRO A 110 34.91 -0.28 -32.59
C PRO A 110 36.13 0.65 -32.64
N LYS A 111 35.90 1.95 -32.85
CA LYS A 111 36.94 2.98 -32.85
C LYS A 111 37.42 3.28 -31.44
#